data_AF-A0A7Y5BVX0-F1
#
_entry.id   AF-A0A7Y5BVX0-F1
#
_cell.length_a   1.000
_cell.length_b   1.000
_cell.length_c   1.000
_cell.angle_alpha   90.00
_cell.angle_beta   90.00
_cell.angle_gamma   90.00
#
_symmetry.space_group_name_H-M   'P 1'
#
loop_
_entity.id
_entity.type
_entity.pdbx_description
1 polymer ?
#
loop_
_entity_poly.entity_id
_entity_poly.type
_entity_poly.pdbx_seq_one_letter_code
_entity_poly.pdbx_strand_id
1 'polypeptide(L)'
;FRRNFARLGGDGFFLAGLTSKLEPTPCNDNLFEENDASWSPNIAFEATFSRGNIYRNNYADNCNYGFWLGFSRDNLLENNRIGRNRQAGIAVENGIGMQVRGNDFKDNGHGILLWSKRIPEFDTAVPENDTSRDWLIEHNTFTGNRKAIRIAADQDHGLRAYTPHGPCPPPRNHTLRENTFTENGVDVELLGVDENK
;
A
#
# COMPACT_ATOMS: atom_id res chain seq x y z
N PHE A 1 -8.77 3.32 -16.92
CA PHE A 1 -7.54 3.95 -17.45
C PHE A 1 -6.62 2.87 -17.99
N ARG A 2 -6.37 2.85 -19.30
CA ARG A 2 -5.54 1.82 -19.92
C ARG A 2 -4.44 2.42 -20.78
N ARG A 3 -3.23 1.85 -20.74
CA ARG A 3 -2.13 2.17 -21.68
C ARG A 3 -1.78 3.66 -21.76
N ASN A 4 -1.76 4.34 -20.62
CA ASN A 4 -1.37 5.75 -20.54
C ASN A 4 0.08 5.89 -20.08
N PHE A 5 0.75 6.95 -20.54
CA PHE A 5 2.04 7.39 -20.01
C PHE A 5 1.83 8.59 -19.09
N ALA A 6 1.71 8.34 -17.79
CA ALA A 6 1.53 9.36 -16.74
C ALA A 6 2.86 9.57 -15.99
N ARG A 7 3.94 9.78 -16.75
CA ARG A 7 5.31 9.85 -16.23
C ARG A 7 5.71 11.28 -15.89
N LEU A 8 6.68 11.44 -14.98
CA LEU A 8 7.35 12.72 -14.67
C LEU A 8 6.44 13.83 -14.08
N GLY A 9 5.16 13.55 -13.84
CA GLY A 9 4.24 14.41 -13.09
C GLY A 9 4.39 14.20 -11.59
N GLY A 10 3.95 15.17 -10.78
CA GLY A 10 4.05 15.12 -9.30
C GLY A 10 3.60 13.77 -8.74
N ASP A 11 2.35 13.42 -9.02
CA ASP A 11 1.84 12.05 -8.95
C ASP A 11 1.39 11.61 -10.35
N GLY A 12 1.42 10.30 -10.62
CA GLY A 12 0.97 9.75 -11.91
C GLY A 12 -0.57 9.74 -12.01
N PHE A 13 -1.22 9.05 -11.08
CA PHE A 13 -2.67 9.04 -10.91
C PHE A 13 -3.03 9.37 -9.47
N PHE A 14 -4.04 10.22 -9.27
CA PHE A 14 -4.47 10.64 -7.94
C PHE A 14 -6.00 10.51 -7.78
N LEU A 15 -6.41 9.74 -6.77
CA LEU A 15 -7.81 9.54 -6.36
C LEU A 15 -7.94 9.89 -4.87
N ALA A 16 -8.88 10.76 -4.54
CA ALA A 16 -9.20 11.11 -3.16
C ALA A 16 -10.63 10.67 -2.84
N GLY A 17 -10.76 9.67 -1.95
CA GLY A 17 -12.05 9.12 -1.55
C GLY A 17 -12.71 9.77 -0.33
N LEU A 18 -12.11 10.83 0.22
CA LEU A 18 -12.59 11.55 1.40
C LEU A 18 -12.42 13.05 1.17
N THR A 19 -13.48 13.84 1.40
CA THR A 19 -13.41 15.30 1.25
C THR A 19 -12.63 15.94 2.41
N SER A 20 -12.27 17.22 2.26
CA SER A 20 -11.67 18.01 3.35
C SER A 20 -12.58 18.22 4.56
N LYS A 21 -13.87 17.89 4.44
CA LYS A 21 -14.86 17.90 5.53
C LYS A 21 -15.10 16.51 6.14
N LEU A 22 -14.27 15.53 5.78
CA LEU A 22 -14.38 14.13 6.23
C LEU A 22 -15.65 13.43 5.76
N GLU A 23 -16.17 13.84 4.59
CA GLU A 23 -17.32 13.19 3.95
C GLU A 23 -16.80 12.13 2.97
N PRO A 24 -17.17 10.83 3.13
CA PRO A 24 -16.75 9.79 2.20
C PRO A 24 -17.31 10.05 0.80
N THR A 25 -16.41 10.16 -0.18
CA THR A 25 -16.71 10.37 -1.61
C THR A 25 -15.82 9.45 -2.46
N PRO A 26 -15.95 8.12 -2.27
CA PRO A 26 -14.92 7.18 -2.67
C PRO A 26 -14.85 7.00 -4.20
N CYS A 27 -13.63 6.89 -4.73
CA CYS A 27 -13.37 6.65 -6.16
C CYS A 27 -13.15 5.15 -6.39
N ASN A 28 -14.26 4.41 -6.51
CA ASN A 28 -14.28 2.95 -6.48
C ASN A 28 -14.34 2.31 -7.86
N ASP A 29 -14.04 1.01 -7.88
CA ASP A 29 -14.34 0.09 -8.99
C ASP A 29 -13.71 0.49 -10.33
N ASN A 30 -12.58 1.19 -10.27
CA ASN A 30 -11.80 1.60 -11.44
C ASN A 30 -10.81 0.51 -11.84
N LEU A 31 -10.55 0.44 -13.15
CA LEU A 31 -9.48 -0.38 -13.71
C LEU A 31 -8.32 0.50 -14.19
N PHE A 32 -7.13 0.28 -13.65
CA PHE A 32 -5.84 0.79 -14.10
C PHE A 32 -5.05 -0.35 -14.70
N GLU A 33 -4.92 -0.38 -16.03
CA GLU A 33 -4.27 -1.49 -16.73
C GLU A 33 -3.19 -1.00 -17.69
N GLU A 34 -1.99 -1.58 -17.61
CA GLU A 34 -0.89 -1.30 -18.54
C GLU A 34 -0.47 0.18 -18.61
N ASN A 35 -0.66 0.95 -17.52
CA ASN A 35 -0.20 2.33 -17.46
C ASN A 35 1.25 2.40 -16.98
N ASP A 36 2.00 3.37 -17.49
CA ASP A 36 3.32 3.72 -17.00
C ASP A 36 3.25 5.04 -16.24
N ALA A 37 3.33 4.95 -14.90
CA ALA A 37 3.37 6.08 -13.98
C ALA A 37 4.78 6.28 -13.39
N SER A 38 5.80 5.72 -14.02
CA SER A 38 7.17 5.77 -13.51
C SER A 38 7.74 7.19 -13.53
N TRP A 39 8.71 7.42 -12.66
CA TRP A 39 9.43 8.70 -12.51
C TRP A 39 8.59 9.86 -11.97
N SER A 40 7.46 9.58 -11.32
CA SER A 40 6.78 10.57 -10.50
C SER A 40 7.59 10.81 -9.23
N PRO A 41 8.02 12.06 -8.94
CA PRO A 41 8.90 12.32 -7.80
C PRO A 41 8.23 12.00 -6.46
N ASN A 42 6.89 12.03 -6.39
CA ASN A 42 6.13 11.59 -5.22
C ASN A 42 5.56 10.18 -5.43
N ILE A 43 4.38 10.04 -6.03
CA ILE A 43 3.64 8.77 -6.04
C ILE A 43 3.23 8.38 -7.47
N ALA A 44 3.50 7.15 -7.90
CA ALA A 44 3.02 6.69 -9.20
C ALA A 44 1.48 6.53 -9.22
N PHE A 45 0.91 5.82 -8.23
CA PHE A 45 -0.55 5.67 -8.06
C PHE A 45 -0.96 6.02 -6.62
N GLU A 46 -1.63 7.15 -6.44
CA GLU A 46 -2.25 7.52 -5.18
C GLU A 46 -3.76 7.28 -5.24
N ALA A 47 -4.28 6.50 -4.30
CA ALA A 47 -5.72 6.30 -4.15
C ALA A 47 -6.08 6.03 -2.70
N THR A 48 -6.54 7.07 -2.00
CA THR A 48 -6.91 7.00 -0.60
C THR A 48 -8.41 6.81 -0.43
N PHE A 49 -8.83 6.14 0.66
CA PHE A 49 -10.23 5.94 1.04
C PHE A 49 -11.11 5.36 -0.09
N SER A 50 -10.53 4.52 -0.95
CA SER A 50 -11.19 3.96 -2.13
C SER A 50 -11.21 2.44 -2.06
N ARG A 51 -12.07 1.79 -2.85
CA ARG A 51 -12.21 0.33 -2.84
C ARG A 51 -12.54 -0.27 -4.19
N GLY A 52 -12.28 -1.57 -4.33
CA GLY A 52 -12.61 -2.33 -5.53
C GLY A 52 -11.82 -1.94 -6.78
N ASN A 53 -10.80 -1.09 -6.64
CA ASN A 53 -9.95 -0.71 -7.76
C ASN A 53 -9.00 -1.85 -8.12
N ILE A 54 -8.77 -2.04 -9.42
CA ILE A 54 -7.87 -3.05 -9.97
C ILE A 54 -6.69 -2.33 -10.63
N TYR A 55 -5.49 -2.64 -10.15
CA TYR A 55 -4.22 -2.19 -10.73
C TYR A 55 -3.52 -3.41 -11.34
N ARG A 56 -3.56 -3.52 -12.67
CA ARG A 56 -3.03 -4.66 -13.41
C ARG A 56 -1.93 -4.26 -14.38
N ASN A 57 -0.83 -5.00 -14.43
CA ASN A 57 0.21 -4.86 -15.46
C ASN A 57 0.79 -3.43 -15.57
N ASN A 58 0.73 -2.62 -14.51
CA ASN A 58 1.24 -1.25 -14.53
C ASN A 58 2.73 -1.19 -14.19
N TYR A 59 3.34 -0.06 -14.51
CA TYR A 59 4.73 0.27 -14.21
C TYR A 59 4.75 1.42 -13.20
N ALA A 60 5.38 1.17 -12.04
CA ALA A 60 5.48 2.10 -10.93
C ALA A 60 6.94 2.16 -10.45
N ASP A 61 7.84 2.57 -11.37
CA ASP A 61 9.28 2.56 -11.12
C ASP A 61 9.83 3.96 -10.77
N ASN A 62 10.91 4.00 -9.98
CA ASN A 62 11.71 5.20 -9.69
C ASN A 62 10.90 6.38 -9.10
N CYS A 63 9.96 6.09 -8.20
CA CYS A 63 9.17 7.11 -7.49
C CYS A 63 9.60 7.19 -6.01
N ASN A 64 9.02 8.10 -5.22
CA ASN A 64 9.14 7.98 -3.77
C ASN A 64 8.30 6.79 -3.28
N TYR A 65 7.06 6.66 -3.78
CA TYR A 65 6.19 5.51 -3.60
C TYR A 65 5.65 5.02 -4.94
N GLY A 66 5.62 3.69 -5.14
CA GLY A 66 4.92 3.13 -6.31
C GLY A 66 3.40 3.29 -6.18
N PHE A 67 2.85 2.84 -5.04
CA PHE A 67 1.45 2.95 -4.70
C PHE A 67 1.30 3.52 -3.29
N TRP A 68 0.44 4.53 -3.13
CA TRP A 68 0.00 5.04 -1.83
C TRP A 68 -1.51 4.87 -1.71
N LEU A 69 -1.96 3.90 -0.91
CA LEU A 69 -3.37 3.48 -0.88
C LEU A 69 -3.99 3.58 0.53
N GLY A 70 -3.60 4.58 1.31
CA GLY A 70 -4.06 4.76 2.70
C GLY A 70 -5.59 4.71 2.84
N PHE A 71 -6.04 3.99 3.88
CA PHE A 71 -7.45 3.74 4.23
C PHE A 71 -8.29 3.11 3.12
N SER A 72 -7.66 2.57 2.08
CA SER A 72 -8.36 1.86 1.01
C SER A 72 -8.64 0.41 1.37
N ARG A 73 -9.61 -0.19 0.67
CA ARG A 73 -10.10 -1.54 0.97
C ARG A 73 -10.31 -2.36 -0.30
N ASP A 74 -10.18 -3.67 -0.21
CA ASP A 74 -10.60 -4.63 -1.25
C ASP A 74 -10.06 -4.35 -2.67
N ASN A 75 -8.92 -3.64 -2.79
CA ASN A 75 -8.29 -3.41 -4.08
C ASN A 75 -7.44 -4.62 -4.47
N LEU A 76 -7.32 -4.84 -5.78
CA LEU A 76 -6.48 -5.87 -6.38
C LEU A 76 -5.28 -5.20 -7.07
N LEU A 77 -4.08 -5.58 -6.67
CA LEU A 77 -2.82 -5.24 -7.34
C LEU A 77 -2.23 -6.51 -7.91
N GLU A 78 -2.23 -6.64 -9.25
CA GLU A 78 -1.75 -7.84 -9.90
C GLU A 78 -0.77 -7.59 -11.05
N ASN A 79 0.28 -8.40 -11.10
CA ASN A 79 1.27 -8.42 -12.19
C ASN A 79 1.89 -7.06 -12.53
N ASN A 80 1.98 -6.15 -11.55
CA ASN A 80 2.63 -4.86 -11.74
C ASN A 80 4.14 -5.00 -11.56
N ARG A 81 4.88 -4.13 -12.24
CA ARG A 81 6.32 -3.94 -12.04
C ARG A 81 6.56 -2.73 -11.15
N ILE A 82 7.21 -2.97 -10.01
CA ILE A 82 7.31 -2.01 -8.91
C ILE A 82 8.76 -1.95 -8.43
N GLY A 83 9.57 -1.08 -9.04
CA GLY A 83 11.01 -1.08 -8.82
C GLY A 83 11.65 0.27 -8.47
N ARG A 84 12.71 0.23 -7.66
CA ARG A 84 13.56 1.38 -7.33
C ARG A 84 12.81 2.56 -6.71
N ASN A 85 11.74 2.27 -5.97
CA ASN A 85 11.03 3.30 -5.22
C ASN A 85 11.76 3.61 -3.91
N ARG A 86 11.98 4.91 -3.63
CA ARG A 86 12.82 5.35 -2.50
C ARG A 86 12.29 4.85 -1.17
N GLN A 87 10.98 4.96 -0.94
CA GLN A 87 10.36 4.61 0.34
C GLN A 87 9.67 3.25 0.30
N ALA A 88 8.70 3.06 -0.61
CA ALA A 88 8.03 1.77 -0.74
C ALA A 88 7.48 1.52 -2.15
N GLY A 89 7.38 0.24 -2.53
CA GLY A 89 6.62 -0.18 -3.69
C GLY A 89 5.12 0.02 -3.47
N ILE A 90 4.57 -0.53 -2.38
CA ILE A 90 3.20 -0.29 -1.92
C ILE A 90 3.25 0.21 -0.47
N ALA A 91 2.58 1.33 -0.18
CA ALA A 91 2.43 1.89 1.17
C ALA A 91 0.95 2.07 1.52
N VAL A 92 0.49 1.45 2.62
CA VAL A 92 -0.91 1.55 3.06
C VAL A 92 -1.05 1.68 4.57
N GLU A 93 -1.65 2.80 4.97
CA GLU A 93 -2.20 3.05 6.31
C GLU A 93 -3.58 2.40 6.45
N ASN A 94 -3.82 1.66 7.53
CA ASN A 94 -5.13 1.10 7.88
C ASN A 94 -5.91 0.43 6.73
N GLY A 95 -5.23 -0.29 5.84
CA GLY A 95 -5.86 -0.94 4.69
C GLY A 95 -6.51 -2.28 5.03
N ILE A 96 -7.61 -2.63 4.36
CA ILE A 96 -8.40 -3.84 4.65
C ILE A 96 -8.59 -4.69 3.40
N GLY A 97 -8.46 -6.02 3.50
CA GLY A 97 -8.95 -6.90 2.44
C GLY A 97 -8.19 -6.83 1.11
N MET A 98 -7.02 -6.19 1.10
CA MET A 98 -6.27 -5.91 -0.13
C MET A 98 -5.60 -7.19 -0.65
N GLN A 99 -5.61 -7.37 -1.97
CA GLN A 99 -4.99 -8.52 -2.63
C GLN A 99 -3.81 -8.07 -3.49
N VAL A 100 -2.63 -8.62 -3.22
CA VAL A 100 -1.38 -8.31 -3.93
C VAL A 100 -0.83 -9.59 -4.52
N ARG A 101 -0.93 -9.77 -5.84
CA ARG A 101 -0.74 -11.06 -6.52
C ARG A 101 0.21 -10.97 -7.72
N GLY A 102 1.26 -11.79 -7.79
CA GLY A 102 2.06 -11.89 -9.02
C GLY A 102 2.89 -10.65 -9.39
N ASN A 103 3.10 -9.70 -8.47
CA ASN A 103 3.86 -8.48 -8.76
C ASN A 103 5.37 -8.70 -8.61
N ASP A 104 6.16 -7.91 -9.34
CA ASP A 104 7.62 -7.88 -9.24
C ASP A 104 8.08 -6.63 -8.46
N PHE A 105 8.59 -6.84 -7.26
CA PHE A 105 9.13 -5.81 -6.38
C PHE A 105 10.65 -5.84 -6.38
N LYS A 106 11.28 -4.81 -6.95
CA LYS A 106 12.73 -4.78 -7.13
C LYS A 106 13.40 -3.54 -6.56
N ASP A 107 14.42 -3.70 -5.72
CA ASP A 107 15.29 -2.62 -5.24
C ASP A 107 14.53 -1.45 -4.57
N ASN A 108 13.42 -1.71 -3.89
CA ASN A 108 12.67 -0.67 -3.17
C ASN A 108 13.20 -0.49 -1.73
N GLY A 109 12.97 0.68 -1.16
CA GLY A 109 13.20 0.91 0.28
C GLY A 109 12.37 -0.04 1.16
N HIS A 110 11.15 -0.35 0.74
CA HIS A 110 10.29 -1.42 1.22
C HIS A 110 9.51 -1.99 0.02
N GLY A 111 9.37 -3.30 -0.14
CA GLY A 111 8.48 -3.84 -1.18
C GLY A 111 7.03 -3.46 -0.87
N ILE A 112 6.54 -3.94 0.26
CA ILE A 112 5.24 -3.61 0.85
C ILE A 112 5.44 -3.04 2.25
N LEU A 113 4.82 -1.89 2.54
CA LEU A 113 4.84 -1.20 3.83
C LEU A 113 3.40 -1.01 4.32
N LEU A 114 3.00 -1.79 5.32
CA LEU A 114 1.68 -1.72 5.95
C LEU A 114 1.81 -1.20 7.38
N TRP A 115 0.89 -0.33 7.80
CA TRP A 115 0.87 0.11 9.18
C TRP A 115 -0.52 0.43 9.71
N SER A 116 -0.63 0.41 11.04
CA SER A 116 -1.76 1.01 11.73
C SER A 116 -1.44 2.40 12.26
N LYS A 117 -2.45 3.28 12.28
CA LYS A 117 -2.43 4.59 12.94
C LYS A 117 -3.86 4.99 13.27
N ARG A 118 -4.15 5.28 14.54
CA ARG A 118 -5.45 5.88 14.89
C ARG A 118 -5.43 7.38 14.59
N ILE A 119 -6.45 7.84 13.87
CA ILE A 119 -6.73 9.25 13.62
C ILE A 119 -8.17 9.51 14.12
N PRO A 120 -8.36 10.14 15.29
CA PRO A 120 -9.68 10.28 15.93
C PRO A 120 -10.76 10.90 15.01
N GLU A 121 -10.35 11.80 14.12
CA GLU A 121 -11.23 12.45 13.16
C GLU A 121 -11.84 11.45 12.16
N PHE A 122 -11.15 10.34 11.88
CA PHE A 122 -11.58 9.32 10.93
C PHE A 122 -12.45 8.22 11.57
N ASP A 123 -12.51 8.15 12.90
CA ASP A 123 -13.31 7.14 13.62
C ASP A 123 -14.80 7.20 13.24
N THR A 124 -15.30 8.37 12.84
CA THR A 124 -16.70 8.53 12.38
C THR A 124 -16.85 8.38 10.87
N ALA A 125 -15.89 8.90 10.09
CA ALA A 125 -15.99 8.94 8.63
C ALA A 125 -15.72 7.57 7.98
N VAL A 126 -14.75 6.82 8.52
CA VAL A 126 -14.32 5.51 8.00
C VAL A 126 -14.03 4.53 9.15
N PRO A 127 -15.04 4.22 9.99
CA PRO A 127 -14.88 3.43 11.22
C PRO A 127 -14.29 2.03 11.00
N GLU A 128 -14.45 1.47 9.80
CA GLU A 128 -13.94 0.15 9.49
C GLU A 128 -12.41 0.11 9.35
N ASN A 129 -11.79 1.21 8.91
CA ASN A 129 -10.34 1.35 8.71
C ASN A 129 -9.64 1.73 10.02
N ASP A 130 -9.88 0.92 11.06
CA ASP A 130 -9.32 1.07 12.40
C ASP A 130 -7.87 0.55 12.51
N THR A 131 -7.46 -0.32 11.58
CA THR A 131 -6.12 -0.88 11.47
C THR A 131 -5.87 -1.48 10.08
N SER A 132 -4.67 -2.02 9.86
CA SER A 132 -4.34 -2.85 8.70
C SER A 132 -4.75 -4.30 8.95
N ARG A 133 -5.62 -4.90 8.11
CA ARG A 133 -6.06 -6.29 8.33
C ARG A 133 -6.52 -7.03 7.09
N ASP A 134 -6.51 -8.36 7.19
CA ASP A 134 -7.14 -9.27 6.21
C ASP A 134 -6.52 -9.18 4.80
N TRP A 135 -5.20 -8.99 4.69
CA TRP A 135 -4.51 -8.93 3.39
C TRP A 135 -4.17 -10.32 2.86
N LEU A 136 -4.20 -10.46 1.54
CA LEU A 136 -3.61 -11.61 0.85
C LEU A 136 -2.46 -11.14 -0.03
N ILE A 137 -1.25 -11.58 0.30
CA ILE A 137 -0.02 -11.26 -0.44
C ILE A 137 0.53 -12.57 -0.98
N GLU A 138 0.45 -12.79 -2.29
CA GLU A 138 0.85 -14.08 -2.84
C GLU A 138 1.46 -14.09 -4.24
N HIS A 139 2.28 -15.11 -4.50
CA HIS A 139 2.94 -15.30 -5.79
C HIS A 139 3.77 -14.08 -6.26
N ASN A 140 4.14 -13.17 -5.35
CA ASN A 140 4.97 -12.01 -5.70
C ASN A 140 6.44 -12.38 -5.65
N THR A 141 7.25 -11.66 -6.41
CA THR A 141 8.71 -11.75 -6.36
C THR A 141 9.27 -10.50 -5.70
N PHE A 142 10.08 -10.67 -4.66
CA PHE A 142 10.76 -9.59 -3.95
C PHE A 142 12.28 -9.77 -4.09
N THR A 143 12.92 -8.88 -4.85
CA THR A 143 14.37 -8.91 -5.10
C THR A 143 15.06 -7.62 -4.65
N GLY A 144 16.12 -7.73 -3.85
CA GLY A 144 17.00 -6.58 -3.55
C GLY A 144 16.35 -5.45 -2.74
N ASN A 145 15.16 -5.65 -2.17
CA ASN A 145 14.50 -4.62 -1.37
C ASN A 145 15.22 -4.50 -0.02
N ARG A 146 15.33 -3.28 0.54
CA ARG A 146 15.89 -3.15 1.90
C ARG A 146 15.05 -3.92 2.92
N LYS A 147 13.72 -3.87 2.77
CA LYS A 147 12.79 -4.79 3.44
C LYS A 147 11.75 -5.25 2.41
N ALA A 148 11.51 -6.54 2.22
CA ALA A 148 10.50 -6.96 1.25
C ALA A 148 9.09 -6.65 1.76
N ILE A 149 8.76 -7.04 2.99
CA ILE A 149 7.47 -6.74 3.62
C ILE A 149 7.70 -6.22 5.04
N ARG A 150 7.10 -5.08 5.38
CA ARG A 150 7.02 -4.55 6.75
C ARG A 150 5.56 -4.34 7.13
N ILE A 151 5.18 -4.84 8.30
CA ILE A 151 3.86 -4.64 8.90
C ILE A 151 4.07 -4.14 10.33
N ALA A 152 3.56 -2.95 10.66
CA ALA A 152 3.86 -2.32 11.93
C ALA A 152 2.66 -1.59 12.54
N ALA A 153 2.40 -1.80 13.84
CA ALA A 153 1.43 -1.02 14.59
C ALA A 153 1.95 0.37 14.92
N ASP A 154 1.02 1.32 15.05
CA ASP A 154 1.26 2.66 15.61
C ASP A 154 2.46 3.37 14.96
N GLN A 155 2.36 3.56 13.64
CA GLN A 155 3.40 4.24 12.88
C GLN A 155 2.89 5.53 12.23
N ASP A 156 3.76 6.53 12.14
CA ASP A 156 3.60 7.66 11.24
C ASP A 156 4.30 7.37 9.91
N HIS A 157 3.52 7.36 8.83
CA HIS A 157 3.97 7.00 7.47
C HIS A 157 4.68 5.63 7.40
N GLY A 158 4.36 4.70 8.31
CA GLY A 158 4.94 3.36 8.40
C GLY A 158 6.37 3.27 8.95
N LEU A 159 7.04 4.40 9.20
CA LEU A 159 8.49 4.43 9.48
C LEU A 159 8.88 4.97 10.85
N ARG A 160 8.05 5.83 11.45
CA ARG A 160 8.34 6.47 12.74
C ARG A 160 7.33 5.95 13.76
N ALA A 161 7.81 5.60 14.95
CA ALA A 161 6.92 5.27 16.05
C ALA A 161 5.97 6.45 16.31
N TYR A 162 4.69 6.13 16.46
CA TYR A 162 3.63 7.06 16.77
C TYR A 162 3.01 6.65 18.11
N THR A 163 2.73 7.63 18.97
CA THR A 163 1.99 7.36 20.22
C THR A 163 0.51 7.60 19.94
N PRO A 164 -0.34 6.56 19.91
CA PRO A 164 -1.74 6.73 19.53
C PRO A 164 -2.53 7.46 20.62
N HIS A 165 -3.49 8.29 20.21
CA HIS A 165 -4.39 9.00 21.12
C HIS A 165 -5.53 8.10 21.63
N GLY A 166 -5.23 6.87 22.07
CA GLY A 166 -6.18 5.84 22.47
C GLY A 166 -5.90 4.50 21.78
N PRO A 167 -6.71 3.46 22.00
CA PRO A 167 -6.43 2.13 21.47
C PRO A 167 -6.52 2.12 19.93
N CYS A 168 -5.45 1.70 19.28
CA CYS A 168 -5.46 1.29 17.87
C CYS A 168 -5.32 -0.23 17.84
N PRO A 169 -6.27 -0.97 17.22
CA PRO A 169 -6.10 -2.41 17.09
C PRO A 169 -4.79 -2.74 16.35
N PRO A 170 -4.04 -3.75 16.79
CA PRO A 170 -2.83 -4.18 16.08
C PRO A 170 -3.18 -4.69 14.66
N PRO A 171 -2.26 -4.53 13.69
CA PRO A 171 -2.39 -5.18 12.40
C PRO A 171 -2.53 -6.70 12.53
N ARG A 172 -3.39 -7.33 11.74
CA ARG A 172 -3.76 -8.75 11.93
C ARG A 172 -4.25 -9.44 10.66
N ASN A 173 -4.30 -10.78 10.71
CA ASN A 173 -4.89 -11.65 9.66
C ASN A 173 -4.30 -11.46 8.26
N HIS A 174 -3.03 -11.09 8.15
CA HIS A 174 -2.34 -11.01 6.85
C HIS A 174 -1.85 -12.40 6.45
N THR A 175 -2.20 -12.85 5.25
CA THR A 175 -1.77 -14.13 4.68
C THR A 175 -0.69 -13.90 3.63
N LEU A 176 0.48 -14.48 3.84
CA LEU A 176 1.58 -14.50 2.88
C LEU A 176 1.70 -15.92 2.31
N ARG A 177 1.47 -16.09 1.00
CA ARG A 177 1.48 -17.41 0.36
C ARG A 177 2.34 -17.41 -0.90
N GLU A 178 3.24 -18.39 -1.05
CA GLU A 178 3.96 -18.64 -2.31
C GLU A 178 4.71 -17.42 -2.89
N ASN A 179 5.17 -16.50 -2.02
CA ASN A 179 6.04 -15.40 -2.45
C ASN A 179 7.49 -15.87 -2.54
N THR A 180 8.23 -15.34 -3.51
CA THR A 180 9.66 -15.58 -3.66
C THR A 180 10.44 -14.39 -3.12
N PHE A 181 11.40 -14.65 -2.25
CA PHE A 181 12.27 -13.63 -1.66
C PHE A 181 13.72 -13.92 -2.06
N THR A 182 14.43 -12.92 -2.55
CA THR A 182 15.81 -13.07 -3.00
C THR A 182 16.60 -11.81 -2.71
N GLU A 183 17.71 -11.93 -1.99
CA GLU A 183 18.66 -10.83 -1.74
C GLU A 183 18.05 -9.56 -1.10
N ASN A 184 16.93 -9.68 -0.37
CA ASN A 184 16.41 -8.56 0.41
C ASN A 184 17.23 -8.39 1.69
N GLY A 185 17.27 -7.16 2.23
CA GLY A 185 17.92 -6.92 3.52
C GLY A 185 17.17 -7.60 4.68
N VAL A 186 15.84 -7.59 4.63
CA VAL A 186 14.93 -8.32 5.51
C VAL A 186 13.73 -8.78 4.69
N ASP A 187 13.35 -10.05 4.75
CA ASP A 187 12.20 -10.54 3.98
C ASP A 187 10.87 -10.09 4.60
N VAL A 188 10.66 -10.36 5.88
CA VAL A 188 9.44 -9.97 6.59
C VAL A 188 9.81 -9.38 7.94
N GLU A 189 9.29 -8.19 8.23
CA GLU A 189 9.42 -7.52 9.52
C GLU A 189 8.04 -7.20 10.09
N LEU A 190 7.82 -7.63 11.33
CA LEU A 190 6.58 -7.44 12.07
C LEU A 190 6.88 -6.63 13.33
N LEU A 191 6.07 -5.62 13.63
CA LEU A 191 6.22 -4.78 14.83
C LEU A 191 4.86 -4.49 15.45
N GLY A 192 4.61 -4.97 16.69
CA GLY A 192 3.35 -4.71 17.38
C GLY A 192 2.11 -5.28 16.67
N VAL A 193 2.31 -6.29 15.83
CA VAL A 193 1.22 -6.99 15.14
C VAL A 193 0.59 -8.02 16.07
N ASP A 194 -0.65 -8.37 15.80
CA ASP A 194 -1.28 -9.49 16.48
C ASP A 194 -0.76 -10.80 15.87
N GLU A 195 0.04 -11.52 16.65
CA GLU A 195 0.59 -12.82 16.27
C GLU A 195 -0.37 -13.98 16.57
N ASN A 196 -1.66 -13.73 16.82
CA ASN A 196 -2.62 -14.74 17.30
C ASN A 196 -2.57 -16.09 16.54
N LYS A 197 -1.84 -17.02 17.18
CA LYS A 197 -1.96 -18.49 17.35
C LYS A 197 -2.60 -19.33 16.24
#